data_AF-A0A2H5Z0G2-F1
#
_entry.id   AF-A0A2H5Z0G2-F1
#
_cell.length_a   1.000
_cell.length_b   1.000
_cell.length_c   1.000
_cell.angle_alpha   90.00
_cell.angle_beta   90.00
_cell.angle_gamma   90.00
#
_symmetry.space_group_name_H-M   'P 1'
#
loop_
_entity.id
_entity.type
_entity.pdbx_description
1 polymer ?
#
loop_
_entity_poly.entity_id
_entity_poly.type
_entity_poly.pdbx_seq_one_letter_code
_entity_poly.pdbx_strand_id
1 'polypeptide(L)'
;MAQRRLGPNYVTAEPMVEALLRQLARMVADELRADVERELRRLAATQLAGNELTCSVTEAAKMLGIDRNTAYAEIHRTGALAGIPVLRIGERYRVSRVAIMQRLMGEQAGEVGTGLLSREEK
;
A
#
# COMPACT_ATOMS: atom_id res chain seq x y z
N MET A 1 -49.66 62.84 -18.57
CA MET A 1 -49.96 62.74 -17.13
C MET A 1 -50.75 61.45 -16.90
N ALA A 2 -50.38 60.46 -16.10
CA ALA A 2 -49.20 60.13 -15.32
C ALA A 2 -49.39 58.69 -14.80
N GLN A 3 -48.28 57.96 -14.69
CA GLN A 3 -48.06 56.75 -13.87
C GLN A 3 -49.02 55.55 -13.98
N ARG A 4 -48.57 54.54 -14.76
CA ARG A 4 -48.75 53.12 -14.41
C ARG A 4 -47.94 52.84 -13.13
N ARG A 5 -48.61 52.60 -12.01
CA ARG A 5 -47.99 52.04 -10.80
C ARG A 5 -47.76 50.54 -10.99
N LEU A 6 -46.54 50.16 -11.33
CA LEU A 6 -46.07 48.78 -11.19
C LEU A 6 -45.72 48.56 -9.71
N GLY A 7 -46.41 47.62 -9.06
CA GLY A 7 -46.25 47.33 -7.63
C GLY A 7 -44.87 46.75 -7.28
N PRO A 8 -44.38 46.97 -6.05
CA PRO A 8 -43.01 46.63 -5.65
C PRO A 8 -42.96 45.20 -5.11
N ASN A 9 -43.03 44.19 -5.97
CA ASN A 9 -42.82 42.79 -5.56
C ASN A 9 -41.81 42.08 -6.47
N TYR A 10 -40.74 42.78 -6.84
CA TYR A 10 -39.50 42.11 -7.20
C TYR A 10 -38.78 41.84 -5.87
N VAL A 11 -39.10 40.73 -5.21
CA VAL A 11 -38.07 40.09 -4.37
C VAL A 11 -36.89 39.92 -5.31
N THR A 12 -35.79 40.60 -5.05
CA THR A 12 -34.61 40.51 -5.91
C THR A 12 -34.27 39.03 -6.00
N ALA A 13 -34.32 38.45 -7.21
CA ALA A 13 -34.04 37.03 -7.39
C ALA A 13 -32.58 36.70 -7.01
N GLU A 14 -31.73 37.71 -7.00
CA GLU A 14 -30.31 37.68 -6.72
C GLU A 14 -29.94 37.03 -5.38
N PRO A 15 -30.47 37.44 -4.20
CA PRO A 15 -30.21 36.75 -2.93
C PRO A 15 -30.70 35.29 -2.91
N MET A 16 -31.78 34.97 -3.62
CA MET A 16 -32.30 33.60 -3.68
C MET A 16 -31.41 32.70 -4.55
N VAL A 17 -30.94 33.23 -5.69
CA VAL A 17 -29.95 32.58 -6.56
C VAL A 17 -28.63 32.40 -5.82
N GLU A 18 -28.17 33.43 -5.10
CA GLU A 18 -26.94 33.34 -4.31
C GLU A 18 -27.05 32.28 -3.20
N ALA A 19 -28.19 32.23 -2.50
CA ALA A 19 -28.46 31.19 -1.51
C ALA A 19 -28.45 29.78 -2.14
N LEU A 20 -29.08 29.62 -3.31
CA LEU A 20 -29.10 28.35 -4.03
C LEU A 20 -27.69 27.94 -4.50
N LEU A 21 -26.90 28.87 -5.03
CA LEU A 21 -25.53 28.63 -5.45
C LEU A 21 -24.65 28.23 -4.26
N ARG A 22 -24.79 28.90 -3.11
CA ARG A 22 -24.10 28.53 -1.87
C ARG A 22 -24.52 27.14 -1.39
N GLN A 23 -25.81 26.80 -1.46
CA GLN A 23 -26.30 25.48 -1.10
C GLN A 23 -25.76 24.40 -2.04
N LEU A 24 -25.75 24.65 -3.35
CA LEU A 24 -25.21 23.74 -4.34
C LEU A 24 -23.69 23.54 -4.16
N ALA A 25 -22.95 24.62 -3.93
CA ALA A 25 -21.52 24.54 -3.63
C ALA A 25 -21.22 23.70 -2.38
N ARG A 26 -22.06 23.79 -1.33
CA ARG A 26 -21.93 22.95 -0.13
C ARG A 26 -22.19 21.48 -0.45
N MET A 27 -23.28 21.16 -1.15
CA MET A 27 -23.60 19.78 -1.53
C MET A 27 -22.48 19.16 -2.38
N VAL A 28 -21.95 19.89 -3.36
CA VAL A 28 -20.84 19.42 -4.20
C VAL A 28 -19.57 19.23 -3.37
N ALA A 29 -19.26 20.15 -2.45
CA ALA A 29 -18.10 20.03 -1.58
C ALA A 29 -18.20 18.80 -0.65
N ASP A 30 -19.39 18.53 -0.12
CA ASP A 30 -19.61 17.37 0.76
C ASP A 30 -19.52 16.05 0.00
N GLU A 31 -20.08 15.98 -1.22
CA GLU A 31 -19.95 14.79 -2.08
C GLU A 31 -18.50 14.53 -2.47
N LEU A 32 -17.78 15.57 -2.90
CA LEU A 32 -16.35 15.47 -3.24
C LEU A 32 -15.50 15.01 -2.04
N ARG A 33 -15.79 15.51 -0.83
CA ARG A 33 -15.11 15.02 0.38
C ARG A 33 -15.39 13.55 0.61
N ALA A 34 -16.64 13.12 0.47
CA ALA A 34 -17.02 11.72 0.65
C ALA A 34 -16.33 10.80 -0.36
N ASP A 35 -16.22 11.22 -1.63
CA ASP A 35 -15.50 10.49 -2.67
C ASP A 35 -14.00 10.38 -2.34
N VAL A 36 -13.36 11.48 -1.95
CA VAL A 36 -11.94 11.50 -1.57
C VAL A 36 -11.69 10.59 -0.37
N GLU A 37 -12.53 10.65 0.66
CA GLU A 37 -12.41 9.76 1.82
C GLU A 37 -12.56 8.28 1.44
N ARG A 38 -13.52 7.95 0.57
CA ARG A 38 -13.72 6.58 0.08
C ARG A 38 -12.46 6.07 -0.64
N GLU A 39 -11.88 6.87 -1.51
CA GLU A 39 -10.69 6.48 -2.25
C GLU A 39 -9.46 6.38 -1.34
N LEU A 40 -9.29 7.31 -0.39
CA LEU A 40 -8.22 7.22 0.60
C LEU A 40 -8.32 5.95 1.45
N ARG A 41 -9.54 5.56 1.88
CA ARG A 41 -9.74 4.29 2.61
C ARG A 41 -9.40 3.07 1.75
N ARG A 42 -9.79 3.07 0.47
CA ARG A 42 -9.47 1.99 -0.48
C ARG A 42 -7.95 1.84 -0.68
N LEU A 43 -7.25 2.95 -0.88
CA LEU A 43 -5.81 2.96 -1.02
C LEU A 43 -5.11 2.50 0.26
N ALA A 44 -5.58 2.96 1.43
CA ALA A 44 -5.07 2.52 2.72
C ALA A 44 -5.24 1.01 2.93
N ALA A 45 -6.42 0.45 2.60
CA ALA A 45 -6.67 -0.99 2.69
C ALA A 45 -5.74 -1.80 1.78
N THR A 46 -5.52 -1.32 0.55
CA THR A 46 -4.61 -1.96 -0.42
C THR A 46 -3.16 -1.93 0.06
N GLN A 47 -2.73 -0.79 0.61
CA GLN A 47 -1.39 -0.63 1.18
C GLN A 47 -1.18 -1.53 2.41
N LEU A 48 -2.21 -1.68 3.25
CA LEU A 48 -2.18 -2.56 4.42
C LEU A 48 -2.02 -4.01 3.99
N ALA A 49 -2.83 -4.49 3.04
CA ALA A 49 -2.73 -5.84 2.49
C ALA A 49 -1.35 -6.11 1.85
N GLY A 50 -0.79 -5.14 1.13
CA GLY A 50 0.56 -5.23 0.58
C GLY A 50 1.67 -5.33 1.65
N ASN A 51 1.51 -4.64 2.78
CA ASN A 51 2.43 -4.73 3.92
C ASN A 51 2.31 -6.04 4.70
N GLU A 52 1.15 -6.70 4.66
CA GLU A 52 0.95 -8.01 5.29
C GLU A 52 1.67 -9.12 4.50
N LEU A 53 1.68 -9.02 3.17
CA LEU A 53 2.32 -10.01 2.29
C LEU A 53 3.81 -9.76 2.03
N THR A 54 4.28 -8.53 2.21
CA THR A 54 5.68 -8.15 1.96
C THR A 54 6.31 -7.48 3.17
N CYS A 55 7.60 -7.70 3.38
CA CYS A 55 8.37 -7.02 4.42
C CYS A 55 9.52 -6.24 3.82
N SER A 56 10.08 -5.32 4.60
CA SER A 56 11.35 -4.66 4.29
C SER A 56 12.51 -5.66 4.39
N VAL A 57 13.63 -5.34 3.74
CA VAL A 57 14.88 -6.11 3.85
C VAL A 57 15.33 -6.24 5.30
N THR A 58 15.17 -5.19 6.11
CA THR A 58 15.56 -5.21 7.52
C THR A 58 14.72 -6.16 8.35
N GLU A 59 13.41 -6.27 8.08
CA GLU A 59 12.54 -7.25 8.73
C GLU A 59 12.83 -8.67 8.23
N ALA A 60 13.06 -8.84 6.93
CA ALA A 60 13.45 -10.13 6.36
C ALA A 60 14.77 -10.64 6.97
N ALA A 61 15.77 -9.77 7.11
CA ALA A 61 17.05 -10.11 7.75
C ALA A 61 16.86 -10.62 9.19
N LYS A 62 15.97 -9.97 9.96
CA LYS A 62 15.62 -10.44 11.31
C LYS A 62 14.94 -11.80 11.29
N MET A 63 14.02 -12.05 10.35
CA MET A 63 13.34 -13.35 10.21
C MET A 63 14.32 -14.47 9.83
N LEU A 64 15.30 -14.15 8.99
CA LEU A 64 16.34 -15.08 8.53
C LEU A 64 17.52 -15.21 9.52
N GLY A 65 17.55 -14.43 10.61
CA GLY A 65 18.63 -14.47 11.59
C GLY A 65 19.98 -13.92 11.10
N ILE A 66 19.97 -13.06 10.08
CA ILE A 66 21.20 -12.48 9.49
C ILE A 66 21.32 -10.98 9.79
N ASP A 67 22.55 -10.46 9.76
CA ASP A 67 22.79 -9.03 9.90
C ASP A 67 22.22 -8.23 8.71
N ARG A 68 21.77 -7.01 9.00
CA ARG A 68 21.20 -6.10 8.00
C ARG A 68 22.19 -5.82 6.87
N ASN A 69 23.46 -5.57 7.17
CA ASN A 69 24.43 -5.21 6.15
C ASN A 69 24.74 -6.42 5.25
N THR A 70 24.76 -7.62 5.83
CA THR A 70 24.88 -8.89 5.07
C THR A 70 23.71 -9.04 4.09
N ALA A 71 22.48 -8.80 4.53
CA ALA A 71 21.29 -8.87 3.68
C ALA A 71 21.37 -7.89 2.49
N TYR A 72 21.71 -6.62 2.73
CA TYR A 72 21.86 -5.64 1.65
C TYR A 72 23.04 -5.97 0.71
N ALA A 73 24.15 -6.46 1.24
CA ALA A 73 25.30 -6.87 0.43
C ALA A 73 25.00 -8.09 -0.45
N GLU A 74 24.18 -9.03 0.03
CA GLU A 74 23.68 -10.13 -0.79
C GLU A 74 22.78 -9.61 -1.92
N ILE A 75 21.75 -8.82 -1.58
CA ILE A 75 20.82 -8.24 -2.56
C ILE A 75 21.57 -7.44 -3.62
N HIS A 76 22.59 -6.68 -3.25
CA HIS A 76 23.37 -5.92 -4.21
C HIS A 76 24.14 -6.82 -5.19
N ARG A 77 24.63 -7.98 -4.73
CA ARG A 77 25.40 -8.93 -5.54
C ARG A 77 24.52 -9.83 -6.41
N THR A 78 23.38 -10.28 -5.87
CA THR A 78 22.57 -11.34 -6.49
C THR A 78 21.19 -10.88 -6.96
N GLY A 79 20.73 -9.71 -6.50
CA GLY A 79 19.34 -9.25 -6.68
C GLY A 79 18.32 -10.01 -5.81
N ALA A 80 18.78 -10.89 -4.92
CA ALA A 80 17.96 -11.78 -4.11
C ALA A 80 18.44 -11.78 -2.65
N LEU A 81 17.55 -12.22 -1.75
CA LEU A 81 17.86 -12.44 -0.34
C LEU A 81 17.53 -13.89 0.02
N ALA A 82 18.54 -14.69 0.40
CA ALA A 82 18.40 -16.13 0.60
C ALA A 82 17.77 -16.85 -0.63
N GLY A 83 18.12 -16.39 -1.84
CA GLY A 83 17.54 -16.87 -3.09
C GLY A 83 16.11 -16.39 -3.39
N ILE A 84 15.52 -15.55 -2.52
CA ILE A 84 14.20 -14.95 -2.73
C ILE A 84 14.36 -13.64 -3.51
N PRO A 85 13.71 -13.46 -4.67
CA PRO A 85 13.78 -12.23 -5.44
C PRO A 85 13.31 -11.01 -4.62
N VAL A 86 14.08 -9.92 -4.71
CA VAL A 86 13.74 -8.67 -4.02
C VAL A 86 13.17 -7.67 -5.03
N LEU A 87 12.00 -7.12 -4.72
CA LEU A 87 11.35 -6.10 -5.53
C LEU A 87 11.75 -4.72 -5.03
N ARG A 88 12.22 -3.85 -5.94
CA ARG A 88 12.44 -2.44 -5.64
C ARG A 88 11.21 -1.63 -6.03
N ILE A 89 10.55 -1.05 -5.04
CA ILE A 89 9.37 -0.18 -5.20
C ILE A 89 9.78 1.23 -4.78
N GLY A 90 10.05 2.08 -5.78
CA GLY A 90 10.66 3.39 -5.57
C GLY A 90 12.05 3.27 -4.94
N GLU A 91 12.22 3.87 -3.77
CA GLU A 91 13.48 3.83 -3.00
C GLU A 91 13.58 2.63 -2.05
N ARG A 92 12.52 1.83 -1.92
CA ARG A 92 12.43 0.77 -0.91
C ARG A 92 12.52 -0.61 -1.54
N TYR A 93 13.27 -1.49 -0.90
CA TYR A 93 13.29 -2.92 -1.21
C TYR A 93 12.21 -3.66 -0.42
N ARG A 94 11.52 -4.57 -1.09
CA ARG A 94 10.46 -5.42 -0.55
C ARG A 94 10.75 -6.89 -0.84
N VAL A 95 10.50 -7.73 0.15
CA VAL A 95 10.66 -9.19 0.08
C VAL A 95 9.33 -9.84 0.43
N SER A 96 8.98 -10.93 -0.25
CA SER A 96 7.77 -11.70 0.07
C SER A 96 7.90 -12.38 1.43
N ARG A 97 6.99 -12.08 2.37
CA ARG A 97 6.94 -12.74 3.68
C ARG A 97 6.64 -14.24 3.53
N VAL A 98 5.76 -14.59 2.59
CA VAL A 98 5.39 -15.99 2.32
C VAL A 98 6.59 -16.80 1.83
N ALA A 99 7.40 -16.24 0.94
CA ALA A 99 8.60 -16.91 0.44
C ALA A 99 9.64 -17.13 1.55
N ILE A 100 9.81 -16.15 2.45
CA ILE A 100 10.70 -16.29 3.62
C ILE A 100 10.20 -17.42 4.53
N MET A 101 8.90 -17.44 4.85
CA MET A 101 8.33 -18.51 5.68
C MET A 101 8.49 -19.89 5.04
N GLN A 102 8.19 -20.02 3.75
CA GLN A 102 8.38 -21.27 3.00
C GLN A 102 9.84 -21.73 3.01
N ARG A 103 10.79 -20.79 2.88
CA ARG A 103 12.22 -21.08 2.95
C ARG A 103 12.62 -21.62 4.32
N LEU A 104 12.20 -20.94 5.39
CA LEU A 104 12.47 -21.37 6.77
C LEU A 104 11.85 -22.74 7.08
N MET A 105 10.63 -23.00 6.60
CA MET A 105 9.97 -24.30 6.77
C MET A 105 10.61 -25.41 5.90
N GLY A 106 11.08 -25.06 4.69
CA GLY A 106 11.77 -25.99 3.80
C GLY A 106 13.19 -26.35 4.27
N GLU A 107 13.89 -25.41 4.91
CA GLU A 107 15.18 -25.65 5.56
C GLU A 107 15.01 -26.59 6.78
N GLN A 108 13.89 -26.49 7.52
CA GLN A 108 13.55 -27.44 8.60
C GLN A 108 13.25 -28.86 8.11
N ALA A 109 12.80 -29.03 6.86
CA ALA A 109 12.56 -30.35 6.26
C ALA A 109 13.84 -31.01 5.68
N GLY A 110 14.95 -30.27 5.60
CA GLY A 110 16.22 -30.71 5.00
C GLY A 110 17.26 -31.28 5.99
N GLU A 111 17.02 -31.20 7.31
CA GLU A 111 17.97 -31.66 8.34
C GLU A 111 17.64 -33.05 8.94
N VAL A 112 17.20 -33.99 8.10
CA VAL A 112 17.26 -35.42 8.44
C VAL A 112 17.89 -36.17 7.27
N GLY A 113 19.22 -36.31 7.31
CA GLY A 113 19.94 -37.04 6.27
C GLY A 113 21.47 -36.98 6.26
N THR A 114 22.15 -36.66 7.36
CA THR A 114 23.57 -37.03 7.50
C THR A 114 23.66 -38.48 7.96
N GLY A 115 23.87 -39.38 7.00
CA GLY A 115 24.05 -40.81 7.25
C GLY A 115 24.88 -41.45 6.14
N LEU A 116 26.19 -41.22 6.20
CA LEU A 116 27.27 -42.14 5.79
C LEU A 116 26.89 -43.27 4.84
N LEU A 117 27.31 -43.16 3.58
CA LEU A 117 27.78 -44.31 2.82
C LEU A 117 29.11 -43.94 2.16
N SER A 118 30.19 -44.11 2.93
CA SER A 118 31.41 -44.65 2.38
C SER A 118 31.05 -45.95 1.67
N ARG A 119 31.33 -46.06 0.38
CA ARG A 119 31.36 -47.34 -0.30
C ARG A 119 32.71 -47.48 -0.97
N GLU A 120 33.63 -48.05 -0.19
CA GLU A 120 34.79 -48.76 -0.69
C GLU A 120 34.35 -49.95 -1.56
N GLU A 121 35.16 -50.17 -2.60
CA GLU A 121 35.56 -51.43 -3.22
C GLU A 121 34.51 -52.39 -3.81
N LYS A 122 34.56 -52.51 -5.14
CA LYS A 122 35.08 -53.74 -5.78
C LYS A 122 35.59 -53.48 -7.19
#